data_AF-A0A1Z3LX42-F1
#
_entry.id   AF-A0A1Z3LX42-F1
#
_cell.length_a   1.000
_cell.length_b   1.000
_cell.length_c   1.000
_cell.angle_alpha   90.00
_cell.angle_beta   90.00
_cell.angle_gamma   90.00
#
_symmetry.space_group_name_H-M   'P 1'
#
loop_
_entity.id
_entity.type
_entity.pdbx_description
1 polymer ?
#
loop_
_entity_poly.entity_id
_entity_poly.type
_entity_poly.pdbx_seq_one_letter_code
_entity_poly.pdbx_strand_id
1 'polypeptide(L)'
;MLERVVAVRDLGTELEFDLPRDATAEERARVWQYPARVLQPSTGIMQLLNGSELEGRVDRWLASAGLTREMCGRWIFTWNAFRIECDPNSVIVDLEAINLLAVDLHEGAMYRHPEALGSAPLSRTSDRAGGSTYSVKLDVDVDAVRRSRAESDVAVGEILQQPVTLENALQERSEETVTGTVEITFDVDAKGNPTRRTVVTTLETVKPDGVLETDRRTVTVERRPL
;
A
#
# COMPACT_ATOMS: atom_id res chain seq x y z
N MET A 1 -5.31 -6.56 -4.89
CA MET A 1 -5.68 -7.20 -3.61
C MET A 1 -7.17 -7.50 -3.60
N LEU A 2 -7.56 -8.59 -2.96
CA LEU A 2 -8.95 -8.99 -2.78
C LEU A 2 -9.34 -8.83 -1.31
N GLU A 3 -10.42 -8.10 -1.05
CA GLU A 3 -11.09 -8.04 0.25
C GLU A 3 -12.38 -8.87 0.18
N ARG A 4 -12.59 -9.74 1.16
CA ARG A 4 -13.77 -10.60 1.29
C ARG A 4 -14.43 -10.38 2.63
N VAL A 5 -15.73 -10.10 2.63
CA VAL A 5 -16.53 -10.14 3.85
C VAL A 5 -16.73 -11.60 4.25
N VAL A 6 -16.25 -11.98 5.44
CA VAL A 6 -16.37 -13.35 5.96
C VAL A 6 -17.63 -13.48 6.82
N ALA A 7 -17.91 -12.46 7.64
CA ALA A 7 -19.08 -12.40 8.50
C ALA A 7 -19.40 -10.96 8.89
N VAL A 8 -20.66 -10.68 9.18
CA VAL A 8 -21.09 -9.44 9.85
C VAL A 8 -21.56 -9.83 11.25
N ARG A 9 -21.00 -9.19 12.27
CA ARG A 9 -21.26 -9.46 13.70
C ARG A 9 -21.71 -8.17 14.38
N ASP A 10 -22.32 -8.28 15.55
CA ASP A 10 -22.76 -7.10 16.33
C ASP A 10 -21.59 -6.15 16.67
N LEU A 11 -20.39 -6.70 16.85
CA LEU A 11 -19.17 -5.97 17.18
C LEU A 11 -18.46 -5.35 15.95
N GLY A 12 -18.86 -5.72 14.73
CA GLY A 12 -18.21 -5.26 13.50
C GLY A 12 -18.20 -6.28 12.37
N THR A 13 -17.45 -5.98 11.32
CA THR A 13 -17.34 -6.81 10.13
C THR A 13 -16.05 -7.60 10.15
N GLU A 14 -16.15 -8.91 9.95
CA GLU A 14 -15.00 -9.77 9.76
C GLU A 14 -14.61 -9.76 8.28
N LEU A 15 -13.36 -9.34 8.00
CA LEU A 15 -12.81 -9.21 6.66
C LEU A 15 -11.62 -10.15 6.49
N GLU A 16 -11.47 -10.69 5.29
CA GLU A 16 -10.27 -11.37 4.85
C GLU A 16 -9.67 -10.61 3.68
N PHE A 17 -8.37 -10.31 3.77
CA PHE A 17 -7.59 -9.72 2.70
C PHE A 17 -6.64 -10.77 2.16
N ASP A 18 -6.66 -10.98 0.84
CA ASP A 18 -5.78 -11.91 0.15
C ASP A 18 -5.24 -11.30 -1.15
N LEU A 19 -4.22 -11.96 -1.71
CA LEU A 19 -3.74 -11.68 -3.05
C LEU A 19 -4.85 -11.91 -4.10
N PRO A 20 -4.74 -11.29 -5.30
CA PRO A 20 -5.64 -11.57 -6.41
C PRO A 20 -5.84 -13.07 -6.66
N ARG A 21 -7.00 -13.45 -7.21
CA ARG A 21 -7.32 -14.88 -7.44
C ARG A 21 -6.36 -15.57 -8.40
N ASP A 22 -5.83 -14.81 -9.33
CA ASP A 22 -4.87 -15.19 -10.35
C ASP A 22 -3.41 -15.11 -9.87
N ALA A 23 -3.15 -14.72 -8.62
CA ALA A 23 -1.82 -14.74 -8.05
C ALA A 23 -1.24 -16.15 -8.07
N THR A 24 -0.06 -16.26 -8.66
CA THR A 24 0.71 -17.51 -8.81
C THR A 24 1.18 -18.04 -7.46
N ALA A 25 1.58 -19.31 -7.43
CA ALA A 25 2.16 -19.92 -6.24
C ALA A 25 3.45 -19.20 -5.80
N GLU A 26 4.23 -18.70 -6.76
CA GLU A 26 5.46 -17.96 -6.49
C GLU A 26 5.19 -16.59 -5.84
N GLU A 27 4.23 -15.82 -6.37
CA GLU A 27 3.82 -14.55 -5.76
C GLU A 27 3.28 -14.76 -4.34
N ARG A 28 2.48 -15.80 -4.14
CA ARG A 28 1.97 -16.18 -2.81
C ARG A 28 3.09 -16.57 -1.85
N ALA A 29 4.11 -17.28 -2.33
CA ALA A 29 5.25 -17.67 -1.50
C ALA A 29 6.12 -16.47 -1.07
N ARG A 30 6.08 -15.34 -1.79
CA ARG A 30 6.86 -14.14 -1.47
C ARG A 30 6.22 -13.25 -0.41
N VAL A 31 4.94 -13.44 -0.09
CA VAL A 31 4.16 -12.53 0.76
C VAL A 31 3.50 -13.30 1.90
N TRP A 32 4.15 -13.35 3.06
CA TRP A 32 3.67 -14.11 4.22
C TRP A 32 2.41 -13.50 4.85
N GLN A 33 2.21 -12.20 4.65
CA GLN A 33 1.16 -11.38 5.28
C GLN A 33 -0.25 -11.81 4.88
N TYR A 34 -0.42 -12.49 3.74
CA TYR A 34 -1.73 -12.83 3.19
C TYR A 34 -1.95 -14.35 3.09
N PRO A 35 -3.17 -14.86 3.35
CA PRO A 35 -4.37 -14.11 3.75
C PRO A 35 -4.32 -13.57 5.19
N ALA A 36 -4.78 -12.33 5.38
CA ALA A 36 -4.95 -11.71 6.70
C ALA A 36 -6.44 -11.63 7.03
N ARG A 37 -6.84 -12.07 8.23
CA ARG A 37 -8.22 -11.97 8.73
C ARG A 37 -8.28 -10.96 9.84
N VAL A 38 -9.19 -10.01 9.73
CA VAL A 38 -9.33 -8.90 10.67
C VAL A 38 -10.78 -8.70 11.08
N LEU A 39 -10.97 -8.18 12.28
CA LEU A 39 -12.23 -7.58 12.71
C LEU A 39 -12.10 -6.07 12.52
N GLN A 40 -12.92 -5.53 11.63
CA GLN A 40 -13.15 -4.09 11.51
C GLN A 40 -14.33 -3.73 12.41
N PRO A 41 -14.09 -3.16 13.60
CA PRO A 41 -15.20 -2.75 14.46
C PRO A 41 -15.93 -1.55 13.84
N SER A 42 -17.19 -1.37 14.24
CA SER A 42 -17.98 -0.18 13.87
C SER A 42 -17.42 1.10 14.48
N THR A 43 -16.71 0.98 15.61
CA THR A 43 -15.95 2.05 16.26
C THR A 43 -14.65 1.49 16.84
N GLY A 44 -13.54 2.21 16.69
CA GLY A 44 -12.23 1.79 17.20
C GLY A 44 -11.28 1.23 16.14
N ILE A 45 -10.19 0.63 16.60
CA ILE A 45 -9.09 0.14 15.75
C ILE A 45 -9.35 -1.26 15.22
N MET A 46 -8.86 -1.54 14.01
CA MET A 46 -8.92 -2.87 13.42
C MET A 46 -8.12 -3.88 14.26
N GLN A 47 -8.61 -5.11 14.35
CA GLN A 47 -7.96 -6.17 15.14
C GLN A 47 -7.64 -7.38 14.28
N LEU A 48 -6.42 -7.91 14.40
CA LEU A 48 -6.00 -9.12 13.71
C LEU A 48 -6.59 -10.37 14.37
N LEU A 49 -7.26 -11.21 13.58
CA LEU A 49 -7.95 -12.41 14.06
C LEU A 49 -7.12 -13.69 13.88
N ASN A 50 -6.26 -13.74 12.87
CA ASN A 50 -5.42 -14.92 12.57
C ASN A 50 -3.92 -14.67 12.83
N GLY A 51 -3.59 -13.90 13.87
CA GLY A 51 -2.21 -13.55 14.23
C GLY A 51 -1.29 -14.77 14.37
N SER A 52 -1.71 -15.81 15.10
CA SER A 52 -0.91 -17.03 15.27
C SER A 52 -0.66 -17.79 13.96
N GLU A 53 -1.57 -17.70 12.99
CA GLU A 53 -1.38 -18.29 11.66
C GLU A 53 -0.35 -17.50 10.85
N LEU A 54 -0.37 -16.17 10.98
CA LEU A 54 0.63 -15.28 10.36
C LEU A 54 2.02 -15.48 10.98
N GLU A 55 2.12 -15.68 12.30
CA GLU A 55 3.39 -16.01 12.95
C GLU A 55 4.02 -17.26 12.34
N GLY A 56 3.25 -18.35 12.25
CA GLY A 56 3.75 -19.58 11.64
C GLY A 56 4.09 -19.44 10.14
N ARG A 57 3.44 -18.50 9.43
CA ARG A 57 3.77 -18.19 8.03
C ARG A 57 5.06 -17.41 7.89
N VAL A 58 5.31 -16.42 8.73
CA VAL A 58 6.61 -15.71 8.77
C VAL A 58 7.75 -16.70 8.95
N ASP A 59 7.61 -17.66 9.88
CA ASP A 59 8.67 -18.63 10.15
C ASP A 59 9.00 -19.48 8.91
N ARG A 60 7.97 -19.95 8.20
CA ARG A 60 8.16 -20.70 6.94
C ARG A 60 8.74 -19.85 5.83
N TRP A 61 8.28 -18.60 5.72
CA TRP A 61 8.76 -17.65 4.72
C TRP A 61 10.25 -17.34 4.94
N LEU A 62 10.66 -17.01 6.16
CA LEU A 62 12.07 -16.82 6.53
C LEU A 62 12.89 -18.08 6.23
N ALA A 63 12.41 -19.26 6.66
CA ALA A 63 13.11 -20.52 6.44
C ALA A 63 13.30 -20.85 4.95
N SER A 64 12.36 -20.48 4.09
CA SER A 64 12.47 -20.68 2.64
C SER A 64 13.62 -19.90 2.00
N ALA A 65 14.02 -18.79 2.62
CA ALA A 65 15.17 -17.98 2.23
C ALA A 65 16.44 -18.31 3.05
N GLY A 66 16.42 -19.35 3.88
CA GLY A 66 17.51 -19.68 4.79
C GLY A 66 17.72 -18.67 5.91
N LEU A 67 16.71 -17.85 6.22
CA LEU A 67 16.74 -16.82 7.25
C LEU A 67 16.06 -17.29 8.53
N THR A 68 16.33 -16.61 9.63
CA THR A 68 15.69 -16.80 10.93
C THR A 68 15.09 -15.49 11.43
N ARG A 69 14.35 -15.53 12.54
CA ARG A 69 13.78 -14.34 13.19
C ARG A 69 14.82 -13.30 13.63
N GLU A 70 16.10 -13.66 13.71
CA GLU A 70 17.19 -12.71 14.02
C GLU A 70 17.38 -11.66 12.91
N MET A 71 16.84 -11.93 11.72
CA MET A 71 16.84 -11.03 10.58
C MET A 71 15.66 -10.06 10.59
N CYS A 72 14.66 -10.27 11.45
CA CYS A 72 13.54 -9.35 11.59
C CYS A 72 14.02 -7.94 11.97
N GLY A 73 13.45 -6.93 11.34
CA GLY A 73 13.82 -5.54 11.49
C GLY A 73 15.15 -5.15 10.82
N ARG A 74 15.88 -6.09 10.21
CA ARG A 74 17.10 -5.79 9.43
C ARG A 74 16.75 -5.47 7.98
N TRP A 75 17.58 -4.66 7.35
CA TRP A 75 17.54 -4.43 5.92
C TRP A 75 18.26 -5.54 5.17
N ILE A 76 17.67 -6.02 4.07
CA ILE A 76 18.31 -6.93 3.12
C ILE A 76 18.23 -6.35 1.71
N PHE A 77 19.20 -6.72 0.88
CA PHE A 77 19.30 -6.27 -0.51
C PHE A 77 19.41 -7.49 -1.41
N THR A 78 18.42 -7.66 -2.28
CA THR A 78 18.48 -8.61 -3.40
C THR A 78 18.51 -7.83 -4.71
N TRP A 79 17.35 -7.30 -5.12
CA TRP A 79 17.17 -6.37 -6.24
C TRP A 79 16.69 -4.98 -5.80
N ASN A 80 16.18 -4.88 -4.58
CA ASN A 80 15.88 -3.64 -3.86
C ASN A 80 16.25 -3.81 -2.38
N ALA A 81 16.49 -2.70 -1.68
CA ALA A 81 16.64 -2.73 -0.23
C ALA A 81 15.25 -2.72 0.42
N PHE A 82 14.99 -3.66 1.32
CA PHE A 82 13.78 -3.65 2.13
C PHE A 82 14.06 -4.17 3.54
N ARG A 83 13.29 -3.66 4.51
CA ARG A 83 13.34 -4.12 5.90
C ARG A 83 12.49 -5.38 6.05
N ILE A 84 13.05 -6.41 6.68
CA ILE A 84 12.33 -7.65 6.96
C ILE A 84 11.32 -7.40 8.08
N GLU A 85 10.06 -7.22 7.72
CA GLU A 85 8.96 -7.17 8.68
C GLU A 85 8.51 -8.59 9.05
N CYS A 86 8.26 -8.79 10.34
CA CYS A 86 7.93 -10.07 10.94
C CYS A 86 6.81 -10.00 11.99
N ASP A 87 6.38 -8.82 12.42
CA ASP A 87 5.26 -8.63 13.32
C ASP A 87 3.95 -8.83 12.55
N PRO A 88 3.14 -9.87 12.88
CA PRO A 88 1.83 -10.05 12.25
C PRO A 88 0.94 -8.82 12.29
N ASN A 89 1.03 -8.00 13.34
CA ASN A 89 0.20 -6.80 13.48
C ASN A 89 0.58 -5.68 12.52
N SER A 90 1.77 -5.73 11.92
CA SER A 90 2.17 -4.75 10.90
C SER A 90 1.20 -4.72 9.73
N VAL A 91 0.53 -5.85 9.44
CA VAL A 91 -0.46 -5.94 8.37
C VAL A 91 -1.63 -4.99 8.59
N ILE A 92 -1.98 -4.66 9.84
CA ILE A 92 -3.09 -3.75 10.14
C ILE A 92 -2.82 -2.36 9.55
N VAL A 93 -1.58 -1.86 9.64
CA VAL A 93 -1.21 -0.55 9.10
C VAL A 93 -1.42 -0.51 7.59
N ASP A 94 -1.01 -1.56 6.89
CA ASP A 94 -1.20 -1.69 5.45
C ASP A 94 -2.69 -1.77 5.08
N LEU A 95 -3.48 -2.53 5.85
CA LEU A 95 -4.91 -2.71 5.63
C LEU A 95 -5.71 -1.43 5.89
N GLU A 96 -5.36 -0.67 6.92
CA GLU A 96 -5.98 0.63 7.23
C GLU A 96 -5.77 1.63 6.08
N ALA A 97 -4.58 1.65 5.47
CA ALA A 97 -4.27 2.53 4.34
C ALA A 97 -5.11 2.22 3.08
N ILE A 98 -5.66 1.01 2.97
CA ILE A 98 -6.45 0.55 1.82
C ILE A 98 -7.93 0.29 2.13
N ASN A 99 -8.36 0.50 3.38
CA ASN A 99 -9.71 0.21 3.83
C ASN A 99 -10.75 1.02 3.04
N LEU A 100 -11.62 0.30 2.32
CA LEU A 100 -12.65 0.91 1.49
C LEU A 100 -13.78 1.56 2.29
N LEU A 101 -14.02 1.16 3.55
CA LEU A 101 -15.12 1.69 4.38
C LEU A 101 -14.78 3.00 5.07
N ALA A 102 -13.50 3.35 5.16
CA ALA A 102 -13.04 4.51 5.91
C ALA A 102 -13.11 5.83 5.10
N VAL A 103 -13.74 5.81 3.91
CA VAL A 103 -13.77 6.95 2.99
C VAL A 103 -15.19 7.51 2.88
N ASP A 104 -15.31 8.82 3.06
CA ASP A 104 -16.54 9.56 2.80
C ASP A 104 -16.71 9.77 1.28
N LEU A 105 -17.57 8.97 0.65
CA LEU A 105 -17.73 8.90 -0.80
C LEU A 105 -18.98 9.65 -1.27
N HIS A 106 -18.82 10.95 -1.46
CA HIS A 106 -19.78 11.77 -2.18
C HIS A 106 -19.07 12.86 -2.99
N GLU A 107 -19.80 13.47 -3.91
CA GLU A 107 -19.27 14.59 -4.70
C GLU A 107 -18.90 15.77 -3.79
N GLY A 108 -17.71 16.33 -4.00
CA GLY A 108 -17.17 17.44 -3.21
C GLY A 108 -16.49 17.03 -1.90
N ALA A 109 -16.58 15.76 -1.46
CA ALA A 109 -15.89 15.30 -0.25
C ALA A 109 -14.36 15.43 -0.43
N MET A 110 -13.68 16.00 0.56
CA MET A 110 -12.23 16.16 0.52
C MET A 110 -11.54 14.82 0.76
N TYR A 111 -10.70 14.38 -0.18
CA TYR A 111 -9.94 13.16 -0.08
C TYR A 111 -8.44 13.46 0.05
N ARG A 112 -7.75 12.73 0.93
CA ARG A 112 -6.29 12.78 1.12
C ARG A 112 -5.68 11.41 0.83
N HIS A 113 -4.52 11.41 0.17
CA HIS A 113 -3.70 10.22 -0.01
C HIS A 113 -2.36 10.39 0.73
N PRO A 114 -1.79 9.34 1.36
CA PRO A 114 -0.50 9.44 2.04
C PRO A 114 0.67 9.85 1.12
N GLU A 115 0.64 9.43 -0.15
CA GLU A 115 1.65 9.79 -1.16
C GLU A 115 1.40 11.16 -1.83
N ALA A 116 0.37 11.91 -1.40
CA ALA A 116 0.01 13.19 -1.99
C ALA A 116 0.31 14.36 -1.05
N LEU A 117 0.69 15.50 -1.64
CA LEU A 117 1.05 16.72 -0.91
C LEU A 117 -0.14 17.31 -0.12
N GLY A 118 -1.36 17.07 -0.61
CA GLY A 118 -2.57 17.64 -0.04
C GLY A 118 -3.82 16.82 -0.29
N SER A 119 -4.95 17.48 -0.10
CA SER A 119 -6.28 16.92 -0.34
C SER A 119 -6.99 17.66 -1.46
N ALA A 120 -7.84 16.97 -2.21
CA ALA A 120 -8.70 17.57 -3.22
C ALA A 120 -10.11 16.95 -3.17
N PRO A 121 -11.14 17.65 -3.68
CA PRO A 121 -12.50 17.13 -3.67
C PRO A 121 -12.67 15.96 -4.64
N LEU A 122 -13.48 14.99 -4.25
CA LEU A 122 -13.94 13.91 -5.12
C LEU A 122 -14.93 14.45 -6.17
N SER A 123 -14.71 14.08 -7.42
CA SER A 123 -15.62 14.34 -8.53
C SER A 123 -16.37 13.08 -8.90
N ARG A 124 -17.69 13.16 -9.07
CA ARG A 124 -18.47 12.05 -9.62
C ARG A 124 -18.27 12.02 -11.15
N THR A 125 -17.61 10.98 -11.66
CA THR A 125 -17.25 10.87 -13.09
C THR A 125 -18.17 9.96 -13.88
N SER A 126 -18.94 9.11 -13.22
CA SER A 126 -20.00 8.36 -13.88
C SER A 126 -21.16 8.05 -12.94
N ASP A 127 -22.36 7.99 -13.50
CA ASP A 127 -23.58 7.52 -12.83
C ASP A 127 -24.27 6.52 -13.75
N ARG A 128 -24.34 5.25 -13.34
CA ARG A 128 -24.94 4.17 -14.11
C ARG A 128 -25.96 3.45 -13.23
N ALA A 129 -26.92 2.76 -13.85
CA ALA A 129 -27.92 1.98 -13.10
C ALA A 129 -27.32 0.92 -12.14
N GLY A 130 -26.05 0.53 -12.33
CA GLY A 130 -25.31 -0.39 -11.46
C GLY A 130 -24.48 0.27 -10.36
N GLY A 131 -24.42 1.60 -10.29
CA GLY A 131 -23.58 2.33 -9.34
C GLY A 131 -22.92 3.59 -9.92
N SER A 132 -22.11 4.26 -9.10
CA SER A 132 -21.40 5.49 -9.47
C SER A 132 -19.89 5.32 -9.38
N THR A 133 -19.15 6.19 -10.06
CA THR A 133 -17.69 6.28 -9.92
C THR A 133 -17.31 7.65 -9.39
N TYR A 134 -16.48 7.67 -8.36
CA TYR A 134 -15.87 8.89 -7.82
C TYR A 134 -14.37 8.88 -8.10
N SER A 135 -13.80 10.01 -8.45
CA SER A 135 -12.37 10.11 -8.67
C SER A 135 -11.79 11.42 -8.16
N VAL A 136 -10.51 11.39 -7.82
CA VAL A 136 -9.72 12.55 -7.46
C VAL A 136 -8.31 12.40 -8.03
N LYS A 137 -7.74 13.53 -8.46
CA LYS A 137 -6.35 13.62 -8.90
C LYS A 137 -5.61 14.55 -7.95
N LEU A 138 -4.49 14.08 -7.42
CA LEU A 138 -3.67 14.79 -6.45
C LEU A 138 -2.25 14.93 -6.98
N ASP A 139 -1.58 16.01 -6.60
CA ASP A 139 -0.14 16.15 -6.81
C ASP A 139 0.61 15.31 -5.79
N VAL A 140 1.65 14.62 -6.24
CA VAL A 140 2.52 13.80 -5.39
C VAL A 140 3.28 14.67 -4.39
N ASP A 141 3.47 14.16 -3.18
CA ASP A 141 4.43 14.75 -2.23
C ASP A 141 5.86 14.41 -2.66
N VAL A 142 6.49 15.34 -3.40
CA VAL A 142 7.84 15.16 -3.93
C VAL A 142 8.89 15.00 -2.82
N ASP A 143 8.72 15.67 -1.68
CA ASP A 143 9.65 15.58 -0.57
C ASP A 143 9.54 14.21 0.13
N ALA A 144 8.33 13.67 0.25
CA ALA A 144 8.12 12.30 0.71
C ALA A 144 8.76 11.26 -0.23
N VAL A 145 8.62 11.45 -1.55
CA VAL A 145 9.27 10.58 -2.55
C VAL A 145 10.79 10.63 -2.42
N ARG A 146 11.38 11.83 -2.35
CA ARG A 146 12.83 12.00 -2.19
C ARG A 146 13.34 11.39 -0.89
N ARG A 147 12.63 11.59 0.22
CA ARG A 147 12.98 10.98 1.51
C ARG A 147 12.96 9.46 1.43
N SER A 148 11.90 8.87 0.88
CA SER A 148 11.80 7.41 0.73
C SER A 148 12.94 6.82 -0.12
N ARG A 149 13.31 7.50 -1.22
CA ARG A 149 14.45 7.10 -2.07
C ARG A 149 15.78 7.24 -1.32
N ALA A 150 16.00 8.35 -0.61
CA ALA A 150 17.21 8.58 0.17
C ALA A 150 17.37 7.55 1.31
N GLU A 151 16.29 7.18 2.00
CA GLU A 151 16.31 6.11 3.00
C GLU A 151 16.67 4.75 2.38
N SER A 152 16.21 4.50 1.15
CA SER A 152 16.60 3.30 0.40
C SER A 152 18.09 3.33 0.04
N ASP A 153 18.64 4.49 -0.36
CA ASP A 153 20.07 4.64 -0.68
C ASP A 153 20.96 4.42 0.53
N VAL A 154 20.57 4.94 1.70
CA VAL A 154 21.26 4.67 2.98
C VAL A 154 21.30 3.17 3.24
N ALA A 155 20.17 2.49 3.14
CA ALA A 155 20.09 1.04 3.35
C ALA A 155 20.95 0.26 2.35
N VAL A 156 20.92 0.63 1.06
CA VAL A 156 21.78 0.03 0.03
C VAL A 156 23.26 0.25 0.35
N GLY A 157 23.65 1.47 0.71
CA GLY A 157 25.03 1.82 1.07
C GLY A 157 25.54 1.05 2.28
N GLU A 158 24.73 0.91 3.33
CA GLU A 158 25.06 0.08 4.50
C GLU A 158 25.31 -1.38 4.11
N ILE A 159 24.47 -1.94 3.24
CA ILE A 159 24.57 -3.34 2.80
C ILE A 159 25.79 -3.56 1.90
N LEU A 160 26.09 -2.61 1.01
CA LEU A 160 27.24 -2.66 0.11
C LEU A 160 28.57 -2.26 0.79
N GLN A 161 28.55 -2.01 2.10
CA GLN A 161 29.71 -1.52 2.87
C GLN A 161 30.28 -0.18 2.33
N GLN A 162 29.41 0.62 1.72
CA GLN A 162 29.67 1.97 1.21
C GLN A 162 28.64 2.93 1.81
N PRO A 163 28.69 3.17 3.14
CA PRO A 163 27.63 3.88 3.83
C PRO A 163 27.50 5.32 3.31
N VAL A 164 26.27 5.70 3.01
CA VAL A 164 25.89 7.09 2.70
C VAL A 164 25.00 7.58 3.84
N THR A 165 25.22 8.79 4.33
CA THR A 165 24.35 9.39 5.33
C THR A 165 23.03 9.82 4.70
N LEU A 166 21.93 9.83 5.45
CA LEU A 166 20.64 10.33 4.97
C LEU A 166 20.73 11.76 4.42
N GLU A 167 21.53 12.63 5.04
CA GLU A 167 21.76 14.00 4.57
C GLU A 167 22.37 14.04 3.16
N ASN A 168 23.48 13.32 2.95
CA ASN A 168 24.09 13.20 1.62
C ASN A 168 23.15 12.58 0.57
N ALA A 169 22.41 11.54 0.93
CA ALA A 169 21.44 10.92 0.02
C ALA A 169 20.31 11.90 -0.34
N LEU A 170 19.80 12.67 0.62
CA LEU A 170 18.81 13.73 0.35
C LEU A 170 19.39 14.83 -0.54
N GLN A 171 20.64 15.21 -0.32
CA GLN A 171 21.33 16.21 -1.14
C GLN A 171 21.46 15.73 -2.59
N GLU A 172 21.86 14.48 -2.81
CA GLU A 172 21.94 13.88 -4.15
C GLU A 172 20.56 13.81 -4.82
N ARG A 173 19.53 13.34 -4.11
CA ARG A 173 18.15 13.29 -4.62
C ARG A 173 17.52 14.67 -4.85
N SER A 174 18.08 15.73 -4.28
CA SER A 174 17.61 17.11 -4.52
C SER A 174 17.97 17.62 -5.91
N GLU A 175 18.97 17.02 -6.56
CA GLU A 175 19.40 17.35 -7.93
C GLU A 175 18.45 16.80 -8.99
N GLU A 176 17.61 15.83 -8.63
CA GLU A 176 16.54 15.29 -9.48
C GLU A 176 15.38 16.27 -9.59
N THR A 177 14.82 16.44 -10.79
CA THR A 177 13.50 17.08 -10.95
C THR A 177 12.44 15.99 -10.94
N VAL A 178 11.60 15.98 -9.89
CA VAL A 178 10.52 15.00 -9.74
C VAL A 178 9.18 15.70 -9.86
N THR A 179 8.32 15.16 -10.71
CA THR A 179 6.91 15.54 -10.84
C THR A 179 6.05 14.29 -10.81
N GLY A 180 4.78 14.42 -10.49
CA GLY A 180 3.90 13.26 -10.51
C GLY A 180 2.51 13.52 -9.99
N THR A 181 1.65 12.54 -10.22
CA THR A 181 0.25 12.60 -9.83
C THR A 181 -0.20 11.27 -9.25
N VAL A 182 -1.08 11.34 -8.25
CA VAL A 182 -1.82 10.19 -7.72
C VAL A 182 -3.27 10.34 -8.15
N GLU A 183 -3.74 9.44 -9.01
CA GLU A 183 -5.13 9.36 -9.44
C GLU A 183 -5.82 8.23 -8.67
N ILE A 184 -6.88 8.57 -7.95
CA ILE A 184 -7.67 7.62 -7.16
C ILE A 184 -9.07 7.54 -7.73
N THR A 185 -9.54 6.33 -7.95
CA THR A 185 -10.90 6.04 -8.43
C THR A 185 -11.58 5.05 -7.49
N PHE A 186 -12.81 5.35 -7.12
CA PHE A 186 -13.70 4.50 -6.33
C PHE A 186 -14.92 4.12 -7.17
N ASP A 187 -15.19 2.81 -7.27
CA ASP A 187 -16.45 2.30 -7.80
C ASP A 187 -17.38 1.96 -6.64
N VAL A 188 -18.58 2.51 -6.63
CA VAL A 188 -19.63 2.20 -5.66
C VAL A 188 -20.78 1.44 -6.31
N ASP A 189 -21.39 0.51 -5.59
CA ASP A 189 -22.60 -0.18 -6.06
C ASP A 189 -23.85 0.73 -6.01
N ALA A 190 -24.98 0.22 -6.50
CA ALA A 190 -26.26 0.94 -6.49
C ALA A 190 -26.78 1.27 -5.07
N LYS A 191 -26.23 0.67 -4.01
CA LYS A 191 -26.55 0.96 -2.60
C LYS A 191 -25.58 1.97 -1.99
N GLY A 192 -24.59 2.45 -2.76
CA GLY A 192 -23.55 3.37 -2.30
C GLY A 192 -22.38 2.70 -1.58
N ASN A 193 -22.28 1.37 -1.59
CA ASN A 193 -21.15 0.69 -0.95
C ASN A 193 -19.93 0.71 -1.88
N PRO A 194 -18.73 1.05 -1.39
CA PRO A 194 -17.51 0.92 -2.19
C PRO A 194 -17.19 -0.54 -2.49
N THR A 195 -16.96 -0.82 -3.77
CA THR A 195 -16.69 -2.15 -4.31
C THR A 195 -15.28 -2.27 -4.88
N ARG A 196 -14.69 -1.17 -5.35
CA ARG A 196 -13.32 -1.15 -5.85
C ARG A 196 -12.67 0.20 -5.57
N ARG A 197 -11.38 0.18 -5.24
CA ARG A 197 -10.49 1.34 -5.28
C ARG A 197 -9.33 1.03 -6.22
N THR A 198 -9.05 1.97 -7.10
CA THR A 198 -7.86 1.94 -7.97
C THR A 198 -7.04 3.18 -7.67
N VAL A 199 -5.76 3.00 -7.40
CA VAL A 199 -4.78 4.09 -7.24
C VAL A 199 -3.76 3.94 -8.35
N VAL A 200 -3.57 5.00 -9.12
CA VAL A 200 -2.53 5.09 -10.16
C VAL A 200 -1.60 6.22 -9.76
N THR A 201 -0.38 5.87 -9.37
CA THR A 201 0.70 6.83 -9.13
C THR A 201 1.57 6.88 -10.37
N THR A 202 1.75 8.06 -10.95
CA THR A 202 2.69 8.30 -12.06
C THR A 202 3.74 9.29 -11.59
N LEU A 203 5.01 8.91 -11.70
CA LEU A 203 6.16 9.75 -11.38
C LEU A 203 6.99 9.94 -12.64
N GLU A 204 7.41 11.17 -12.87
CA GLU A 204 8.43 11.52 -13.84
C GLU A 204 9.62 12.06 -13.08
N THR A 205 10.80 11.51 -13.34
CA THR A 205 12.06 11.93 -12.72
C THR A 205 13.05 12.26 -13.82
N VAL A 206 13.50 13.51 -13.86
CA VAL A 206 14.63 13.92 -14.70
C VAL A 206 15.88 13.92 -13.84
N LYS A 207 16.81 13.03 -14.17
CA LYS A 207 18.11 12.92 -13.50
C LYS A 207 19.04 14.09 -13.90
N PRO A 208 20.14 14.32 -13.15
CA PRO A 208 21.11 15.36 -13.49
C PRO A 208 21.75 15.22 -14.87
N ASP A 209 21.85 13.99 -15.38
CA ASP A 209 22.33 13.69 -16.74
C ASP A 209 21.28 13.95 -17.84
N GLY A 210 20.09 14.44 -17.47
CA GLY A 210 18.98 14.72 -18.36
C GLY A 210 18.14 13.49 -18.74
N VAL A 211 18.46 12.30 -18.21
CA VAL A 211 17.67 11.10 -18.45
C VAL A 211 16.33 11.21 -17.76
N LEU A 212 15.25 11.05 -18.54
CA LEU A 212 13.89 10.95 -18.03
C LEU A 212 13.57 9.49 -17.69
N GLU A 213 13.14 9.27 -16.46
CA GLU A 213 12.55 8.03 -16.00
C GLU A 213 11.08 8.25 -15.68
N THR A 214 10.22 7.38 -16.20
CA THR A 214 8.80 7.36 -15.88
C THR A 214 8.50 6.08 -15.12
N ASP A 215 7.96 6.24 -13.91
CA ASP A 215 7.43 5.14 -13.13
C ASP A 215 5.90 5.26 -13.05
N ARG A 216 5.22 4.13 -13.24
CA ARG A 216 3.76 4.06 -13.14
C ARG A 216 3.37 2.84 -12.34
N ARG A 217 2.79 3.08 -11.17
CA ARG A 217 2.30 2.05 -10.26
C ARG A 217 0.79 2.08 -10.24
N THR A 218 0.17 0.91 -10.36
CA THR A 218 -1.28 0.72 -10.19
C THR A 218 -1.54 -0.23 -9.03
N VAL A 219 -2.35 0.21 -8.07
CA VAL A 219 -2.81 -0.61 -6.94
C VAL A 219 -4.32 -0.68 -6.97
N THR A 220 -4.85 -1.90 -7.06
CA THR A 220 -6.30 -2.15 -7.07
C THR A 220 -6.70 -2.99 -5.88
N VAL A 221 -7.76 -2.56 -5.19
CA VAL A 221 -8.41 -3.28 -4.11
C VAL A 221 -9.85 -3.52 -4.52
N GLU A 222 -10.28 -4.77 -4.49
CA GLU A 222 -11.64 -5.16 -4.83
C GLU A 222 -12.31 -5.82 -3.64
N ARG A 223 -13.50 -5.33 -3.28
CA ARG A 223 -14.37 -5.96 -2.30
C ARG A 223 -15.30 -6.95 -2.96
N ARG A 224 -15.39 -8.13 -2.36
CA ARG A 224 -16.46 -9.08 -2.63
C ARG A 224 -17.47 -9.10 -1.50
N PRO A 225 -18.77 -8.92 -1.81
CA PRO A 225 -19.83 -9.17 -0.84
C PRO A 225 -19.83 -10.65 -0.44
N LEU A 226 -20.53 -10.93 0.67
CA LEU A 226 -20.81 -12.29 1.14
C LEU A 226 -21.39 -13.18 0.03
#